data_AF-A0A924WII4-F1
#
_entry.id   AF-A0A924WII4-F1
#
_cell.length_a   1.000
_cell.length_b   1.000
_cell.length_c   1.000
_cell.angle_alpha   90.00
_cell.angle_beta   90.00
_cell.angle_gamma   90.00
#
_symmetry.space_group_name_H-M   'P 1'
#
loop_
_entity.id
_entity.type
_entity.pdbx_description
1 polymer ?
#
loop_
_entity_poly.entity_id
_entity_poly.type
_entity_poly.pdbx_seq_one_letter_code
_entity_poly.pdbx_strand_id
1 'polypeptide(L)'
;MQYKINSEEEYRQVMDRVESYLNKSTAHGGFHALTSSEKEDLQHLSLLAEAWENGIPLMPIRQPKTLVEMLELKMYERRLKQKDLAELLGVSATRLSEVMQGKRKVNMDLAKRLHSVLKIDAGFILEQA
;
A
#
# COMPACT_ATOMS: atom_id res chain seq x y z
N MET A 1 -27.48 -3.15 20.96
CA MET A 1 -27.41 -4.41 20.20
C MET A 1 -26.28 -4.25 19.20
N GLN A 2 -25.26 -5.11 19.25
CA GLN A 2 -24.13 -5.05 18.32
C GLN A 2 -24.57 -5.82 17.07
N TYR A 3 -25.07 -5.11 16.06
CA TYR A 3 -25.29 -5.70 14.75
C TYR A 3 -23.91 -6.07 14.18
N LYS A 4 -23.78 -7.26 13.63
CA LYS A 4 -22.53 -7.77 13.06
C LYS A 4 -22.84 -8.40 11.72
N ILE A 5 -22.10 -8.00 10.70
CA ILE A 5 -22.09 -8.65 9.39
C ILE A 5 -21.36 -9.99 9.54
N ASN A 6 -21.99 -11.09 9.11
CA ASN A 6 -21.44 -12.44 9.25
C ASN A 6 -21.17 -13.11 7.89
N SER A 7 -21.60 -12.50 6.79
CA SER A 7 -21.39 -13.02 5.45
C SER A 7 -21.08 -11.91 4.44
N GLU A 8 -20.44 -12.30 3.35
CA GLU A 8 -20.17 -11.40 2.21
C GLU A 8 -21.46 -10.91 1.54
N GLU A 9 -22.53 -11.71 1.57
CA GLU A 9 -23.83 -11.30 1.02
C GLU A 9 -24.50 -10.23 1.88
N GLU A 10 -24.44 -10.35 3.21
CA GLU A 10 -24.87 -9.29 4.13
C GLU A 10 -24.05 -8.01 3.94
N TYR A 11 -22.73 -8.15 3.75
CA TYR A 11 -21.86 -7.02 3.44
C TYR A 11 -22.29 -6.31 2.14
N ARG A 12 -22.54 -7.07 1.07
CA ARG A 12 -23.01 -6.51 -0.20
C ARG A 12 -24.33 -5.75 -0.04
N GLN A 13 -25.28 -6.30 0.71
CA GLN A 13 -26.56 -5.62 0.98
C GLN A 13 -26.37 -4.31 1.76
N VAL A 14 -25.46 -4.29 2.74
CA VAL A 14 -25.10 -3.07 3.47
C VAL A 14 -24.51 -2.03 2.51
N MET A 15 -23.59 -2.44 1.64
CA MET A 15 -22.96 -1.56 0.66
C MET A 15 -23.92 -1.03 -0.40
N ASP A 16 -24.82 -1.88 -0.92
CA ASP A 16 -25.86 -1.47 -1.88
C ASP A 16 -26.76 -0.37 -1.27
N ARG A 17 -27.07 -0.49 0.03
CA ARG A 17 -27.87 0.51 0.74
C ARG A 17 -27.10 1.80 0.99
N VAL A 18 -25.83 1.71 1.38
CA VAL A 18 -24.94 2.89 1.48
C VAL A 18 -24.88 3.61 0.14
N GLU A 19 -24.67 2.88 -0.96
CA GLU A 19 -24.61 3.44 -2.31
C GLU A 19 -25.92 4.13 -2.70
N SER A 20 -27.08 3.60 -2.32
CA SER A 20 -28.37 4.25 -2.57
C SER A 20 -28.46 5.64 -1.94
N TYR A 21 -27.95 5.81 -0.71
CA TYR A 21 -27.90 7.11 -0.01
C TYR A 21 -26.86 8.05 -0.62
N LEU A 22 -25.71 7.54 -1.06
CA LEU A 22 -24.68 8.33 -1.75
C LEU A 22 -25.19 8.84 -3.11
N ASN A 23 -25.89 8.00 -3.86
CA ASN A 23 -26.50 8.36 -5.14
C ASN A 23 -27.59 9.41 -4.95
N LYS A 24 -28.47 9.24 -3.95
CA LYS A 24 -29.47 10.25 -3.59
C LYS A 24 -28.80 11.58 -3.21
N SER A 25 -27.78 11.53 -2.36
CA SER A 25 -27.04 12.73 -1.96
C SER A 25 -26.40 13.42 -3.17
N THR A 26 -25.77 12.66 -4.06
CA THR A 26 -25.11 13.20 -5.26
C THR A 26 -26.10 13.84 -6.23
N ALA A 27 -27.22 13.15 -6.49
CA ALA A 27 -28.27 13.65 -7.37
C ALA A 27 -28.93 14.95 -6.87
N HIS A 28 -28.94 15.17 -5.55
CA HIS A 28 -29.57 16.32 -4.91
C HIS A 28 -28.57 17.32 -4.33
N GLY A 29 -27.30 17.29 -4.75
CA GLY A 29 -26.31 18.34 -4.43
C GLY A 29 -25.64 18.22 -3.06
N GLY A 30 -25.74 17.07 -2.39
CA GLY A 30 -25.00 16.72 -1.18
C GLY A 30 -25.88 16.08 -0.10
N PHE A 31 -25.26 15.74 1.03
CA PHE A 31 -25.91 15.05 2.16
C PHE A 31 -27.04 15.85 2.84
N HIS A 32 -27.20 17.13 2.52
CA HIS A 32 -28.34 17.92 3.02
C HIS A 32 -29.69 17.40 2.49
N ALA A 33 -29.68 16.67 1.37
CA ALA A 33 -30.85 16.04 0.78
C ALA A 33 -31.31 14.76 1.49
N LEU A 34 -30.52 14.23 2.42
CA LEU A 34 -30.91 13.13 3.28
C LEU A 34 -31.66 13.66 4.52
N THR A 35 -32.74 12.99 4.88
CA THR A 35 -33.43 13.21 6.15
C THR A 35 -32.54 12.82 7.34
N SER A 36 -32.87 13.28 8.55
CA SER A 36 -32.13 12.90 9.76
C SER A 36 -32.09 11.37 9.96
N SER A 37 -33.20 10.68 9.72
CA SER A 37 -33.26 9.22 9.82
C SER A 37 -32.37 8.52 8.79
N GLU A 38 -32.31 9.03 7.55
CA GLU A 38 -31.43 8.46 6.51
C GLU A 38 -29.95 8.69 6.81
N LYS A 39 -29.61 9.82 7.45
CA LYS A 39 -28.24 10.09 7.91
C LYS A 39 -27.83 9.16 9.05
N GLU A 40 -28.73 8.93 10.01
CA GLU A 40 -28.52 7.97 11.11
C GLU A 40 -28.36 6.54 10.58
N ASP A 41 -29.21 6.12 9.64
CA ASP A 41 -29.10 4.82 8.96
C ASP A 41 -27.78 4.71 8.19
N LEU A 42 -27.41 5.73 7.41
CA LEU A 42 -26.14 5.75 6.68
C LEU A 42 -24.95 5.62 7.63
N GLN A 43 -24.93 6.39 8.72
CA GLN A 43 -23.87 6.31 9.73
C GLN A 43 -23.77 4.92 10.35
N HIS A 44 -24.92 4.30 10.68
CA HIS A 44 -24.95 2.96 11.23
C HIS A 44 -24.43 1.92 10.23
N LEU A 45 -24.87 1.98 8.98
CA LEU A 45 -24.42 1.07 7.92
C LEU A 45 -22.91 1.21 7.66
N SER A 46 -22.38 2.43 7.66
CA SER A 46 -20.94 2.68 7.52
C SER A 46 -20.13 2.04 8.65
N LEU A 47 -20.60 2.14 9.90
CA LEU A 47 -19.93 1.49 11.05
C LEU A 47 -19.96 -0.04 10.95
N LEU A 48 -21.03 -0.61 10.39
CA LEU A 48 -21.12 -2.06 10.17
C LEU A 48 -20.16 -2.53 9.09
N ALA A 49 -20.05 -1.79 7.99
CA ALA A 49 -19.09 -2.06 6.93
C ALA A 49 -17.65 -1.99 7.45
N GLU A 50 -17.30 -0.91 8.17
CA GLU A 50 -15.97 -0.74 8.77
C GLU A 50 -15.62 -1.91 9.72
N ALA A 51 -16.56 -2.31 10.58
CA ALA A 51 -16.34 -3.42 11.51
C ALA A 51 -16.09 -4.76 10.79
N TRP A 52 -16.73 -4.99 9.65
CA TRP A 52 -16.49 -6.16 8.79
C TRP A 52 -15.13 -6.07 8.08
N GLU A 53 -14.83 -4.93 7.46
CA GLU A 53 -13.59 -4.68 6.73
C GLU A 53 -12.35 -4.75 7.63
N ASN A 54 -12.44 -4.33 8.89
CA ASN A 54 -11.38 -4.48 9.88
C ASN A 54 -11.00 -5.95 10.15
N GLY A 55 -11.91 -6.89 9.87
CA GLY A 55 -11.66 -8.33 9.96
C GLY A 55 -11.07 -8.93 8.68
N ILE A 56 -11.08 -8.19 7.56
CA ILE A 56 -10.50 -8.61 6.29
C ILE A 56 -9.01 -8.28 6.33
N PRO A 57 -8.12 -9.26 6.15
CA PRO A 57 -6.71 -8.95 5.95
C PRO A 57 -6.60 -8.07 4.70
N LEU A 58 -6.17 -6.81 4.88
CA LEU A 58 -5.77 -5.97 3.75
C LEU A 58 -4.86 -6.83 2.86
N MET A 59 -5.10 -6.83 1.54
CA MET A 59 -4.22 -7.53 0.59
C MET A 59 -2.78 -7.26 1.04
N PRO A 60 -1.96 -8.31 1.27
CA PRO A 60 -0.64 -8.12 1.83
C PRO A 60 0.07 -7.11 0.93
N ILE A 61 0.40 -5.95 1.50
CA ILE A 61 1.21 -4.95 0.81
C ILE A 61 2.42 -5.75 0.34
N ARG A 62 2.61 -5.87 -0.98
CA ARG A 62 3.69 -6.67 -1.54
C ARG A 62 4.99 -6.07 -1.06
N GLN A 63 5.55 -6.68 -0.02
CA GLN A 63 6.86 -6.34 0.46
C GLN A 63 7.87 -6.88 -0.55
N PRO A 64 8.90 -6.09 -0.90
CA PRO A 64 9.96 -6.56 -1.77
C PRO A 64 10.61 -7.79 -1.15
N LYS A 65 10.64 -8.88 -1.90
CA LYS A 65 11.25 -10.16 -1.50
C LYS A 65 12.70 -10.23 -1.92
N THR A 66 13.06 -9.54 -3.00
CA THR A 66 14.42 -9.50 -3.53
C THR A 66 15.07 -8.15 -3.28
N LEU A 67 16.40 -8.12 -3.32
CA LEU A 67 17.13 -6.87 -3.22
C LEU A 67 16.80 -5.92 -4.39
N VAL A 68 16.55 -6.44 -5.59
CA VAL A 68 16.17 -5.64 -6.76
C VAL A 68 14.83 -4.94 -6.52
N GLU A 69 13.80 -5.68 -6.08
CA GLU A 69 12.49 -5.09 -5.76
C GLU A 69 12.60 -4.03 -4.65
N MET A 70 13.49 -4.24 -3.68
CA MET A 70 13.75 -3.26 -2.61
C MET A 70 14.41 -1.99 -3.18
N LEU A 71 15.35 -2.12 -4.12
CA LEU A 71 15.96 -0.98 -4.78
C LEU A 71 14.96 -0.21 -5.64
N GLU A 72 14.10 -0.91 -6.38
CA GLU A 72 13.01 -0.31 -7.16
C GLU A 72 12.04 0.46 -6.27
N LEU A 73 11.66 -0.12 -5.12
CA LEU A 73 10.83 0.55 -4.12
C LEU A 73 11.52 1.83 -3.61
N LYS A 74 12.81 1.76 -3.24
CA LYS A 74 13.55 2.93 -2.76
C LYS A 74 13.71 4.01 -3.82
N MET A 75 13.86 3.62 -5.09
CA MET A 75 13.85 4.55 -6.21
C MET A 75 12.49 5.24 -6.36
N TYR A 76 11.40 4.48 -6.29
CA TYR A 76 10.04 5.01 -6.37
C TYR A 76 9.73 5.98 -5.23
N GLU A 77 9.98 5.57 -3.97
CA GLU A 77 9.76 6.39 -2.77
C GLU A 77 10.49 7.73 -2.84
N ARG A 78 11.68 7.76 -3.44
CA ARG A 78 12.54 8.95 -3.52
C ARG A 78 12.50 9.66 -4.88
N ARG A 79 11.67 9.19 -5.82
CA ARG A 79 11.58 9.68 -7.21
C ARG A 79 12.93 9.73 -7.94
N LEU A 80 13.78 8.74 -7.68
CA LEU A 80 15.11 8.63 -8.28
C LEU A 80 15.07 7.79 -9.56
N LYS A 81 15.82 8.21 -10.57
CA LYS A 81 16.18 7.32 -11.69
C LYS A 81 17.38 6.46 -11.27
N GLN A 82 17.62 5.40 -12.03
CA GLN A 82 18.71 4.47 -11.74
C GLN A 82 20.09 5.16 -11.75
N LYS A 83 20.28 6.18 -12.61
CA LYS A 83 21.52 6.98 -12.63
C LYS A 83 21.70 7.74 -11.32
N ASP A 84 20.65 8.41 -10.85
CA ASP A 84 20.65 9.17 -9.60
C ASP A 84 20.91 8.24 -8.40
N LEU A 85 20.37 7.02 -8.41
CA LEU A 85 20.65 6.02 -7.39
C LEU A 85 22.12 5.56 -7.43
N ALA A 86 22.70 5.39 -8.62
CA ALA A 86 24.10 5.01 -8.77
C ALA A 86 25.03 6.08 -8.20
N GLU A 87 24.75 7.36 -8.51
CA GLU A 87 25.47 8.51 -7.95
C GLU A 87 25.33 8.58 -6.43
N LEU A 88 24.11 8.40 -5.91
CA LEU A 88 23.82 8.40 -4.48
C LEU A 88 24.58 7.28 -3.74
N LEU A 89 24.74 6.12 -4.37
CA LEU A 89 25.51 4.99 -3.84
C LEU A 89 27.01 5.08 -4.16
N GLY A 90 27.47 6.09 -4.91
CA GLY A 90 28.87 6.23 -5.31
C GLY A 90 29.38 5.04 -6.14
N VAL A 91 28.51 4.45 -6.98
CA VAL A 91 28.87 3.37 -7.92
C VAL A 91 28.61 3.81 -9.36
N SER A 92 29.28 3.16 -10.32
CA SER A 92 28.99 3.45 -11.72
C SER A 92 27.58 3.01 -12.10
N ALA A 93 26.94 3.73 -13.02
CA ALA A 93 25.62 3.37 -13.54
C ALA A 93 25.61 1.95 -14.14
N THR A 94 26.70 1.54 -14.80
CA THR A 94 26.88 0.18 -15.31
C THR A 94 26.85 -0.84 -14.19
N ARG A 95 27.61 -0.62 -13.11
CA ARG A 95 27.66 -1.54 -11.96
C ARG A 95 26.30 -1.68 -11.30
N LEU A 96 25.56 -0.58 -11.10
CA LEU A 96 24.21 -0.65 -10.55
C LEU A 96 23.26 -1.40 -11.50
N SER A 97 23.39 -1.22 -12.81
CA SER A 97 22.60 -1.95 -13.81
C SER A 97 22.84 -3.44 -13.80
N GLU A 98 24.08 -3.89 -13.68
CA GLU A 98 24.39 -5.31 -13.53
C GLU A 98 23.76 -5.92 -12.27
N VAL A 99 23.74 -5.17 -11.16
CA VAL A 99 23.08 -5.59 -9.91
C VAL A 99 21.56 -5.67 -10.09
N MET A 100 20.93 -4.64 -10.67
CA MET A 100 19.49 -4.61 -10.96
C MET A 100 19.05 -5.74 -11.90
N GLN A 101 19.93 -6.16 -12.81
CA GLN A 101 19.69 -7.28 -13.73
C GLN A 101 20.05 -8.66 -13.13
N GLY A 102 20.52 -8.72 -11.89
CA GLY A 102 20.95 -9.96 -11.23
C GLY A 102 22.23 -10.57 -11.81
N LYS A 103 22.93 -9.86 -12.70
CA LYS A 103 24.19 -10.33 -13.33
C LYS A 103 25.38 -10.23 -12.38
N ARG A 104 25.27 -9.41 -11.34
CA ARG A 104 26.34 -9.16 -10.38
C ARG A 104 25.81 -9.13 -8.96
N LYS A 105 26.44 -9.93 -8.08
CA LYS A 105 26.15 -9.92 -6.64
C LYS A 105 26.60 -8.63 -5.97
N VAL A 106 25.92 -8.31 -4.86
CA VAL A 106 26.28 -7.16 -4.04
C VAL A 106 27.49 -7.50 -3.18
N ASN A 107 28.56 -6.70 -3.30
CA ASN A 107 29.73 -6.87 -2.44
C ASN A 107 29.54 -6.13 -1.11
N MET A 108 30.42 -6.42 -0.14
CA MET A 108 30.33 -5.84 1.21
C MET A 108 30.37 -4.30 1.23
N ASP A 109 31.13 -3.66 0.34
CA ASP A 109 31.16 -2.19 0.25
C ASP A 109 29.80 -1.64 -0.20
N LEU A 110 29.18 -2.22 -1.23
CA LEU A 110 27.87 -1.80 -1.68
C LEU A 110 26.79 -2.11 -0.64
N ALA A 111 26.84 -3.28 0.02
CA ALA A 111 25.92 -3.63 1.10
C ALA A 111 25.95 -2.59 2.24
N LYS A 112 27.14 -2.14 2.66
CA LYS A 112 27.28 -1.07 3.66
C LYS A 112 26.63 0.23 3.23
N ARG A 113 26.73 0.58 1.94
CA ARG A 113 26.12 1.80 1.38
C ARG A 113 24.60 1.69 1.26
N LEU A 114 24.07 0.53 0.86
CA LEU A 114 22.64 0.24 0.85
C LEU A 114 22.04 0.39 2.25
N HIS A 115 22.73 -0.12 3.27
CA HIS A 115 22.30 0.04 4.65
C HIS A 115 22.40 1.50 5.12
N SER A 116 23.54 2.17 4.92
CA SER A 116 23.76 3.50 5.47
C SER A 116 22.92 4.59 4.79
N VAL A 117 22.75 4.52 3.46
CA VAL A 117 22.11 5.55 2.64
C VAL A 117 20.62 5.28 2.40
N LEU A 118 20.27 4.04 2.04
CA LEU A 118 18.88 3.66 1.76
C LEU A 118 18.13 3.14 2.98
N LYS A 119 18.84 2.92 4.11
CA LYS A 119 18.27 2.40 5.37
C LYS A 119 17.58 1.04 5.18
N ILE A 120 18.10 0.22 4.26
CA ILE A 120 17.66 -1.15 4.07
C ILE A 120 18.26 -2.00 5.19
N ASP A 121 17.48 -2.90 5.77
CA ASP A 121 17.93 -3.79 6.83
C ASP A 121 19.15 -4.63 6.39
N ALA A 122 20.13 -4.76 7.29
CA ALA A 122 21.37 -5.46 6.98
C ALA A 122 21.14 -6.97 6.83
N GLY A 123 20.26 -7.57 7.64
CA GLY A 123 19.86 -8.97 7.51
C GLY A 123 19.23 -9.24 6.15
N PHE A 124 18.26 -8.41 5.77
CA PHE A 124 17.63 -8.49 4.45
C PHE A 124 18.64 -8.39 3.30
N ILE A 125 19.60 -7.45 3.35
CA ILE A 125 20.64 -7.35 2.32
C ILE A 125 21.45 -8.64 2.26
N LEU A 126 21.91 -9.18 3.39
CA LEU A 126 22.75 -10.37 3.42
C LEU A 126 22.04 -11.63 2.93
N GLU A 127 20.74 -11.75 3.21
CA GLU A 127 19.92 -12.87 2.73
C GLU A 127 19.63 -12.78 1.22
N GLN A 128 19.57 -11.56 0.66
CA GLN A 128 19.14 -11.31 -0.72
C GLN A 128 20.26 -10.78 -1.65
N ALA A 129 21.54 -10.81 -1.24
CA ALA A 129 22.70 -10.23 -1.93
C ALA A 129 23.39 -11.09 -3.01
#